data_AF-A0A8K0SM97-F1
#
_entry.id   AF-A0A8K0SM97-F1
#
_cell.length_a   1.000
_cell.length_b   1.000
_cell.length_c   1.000
_cell.angle_alpha   90.00
_cell.angle_beta   90.00
_cell.angle_gamma   90.00
#
_symmetry.space_group_name_H-M   'P 1'
#
loop_
_entity.id
_entity.type
_entity.pdbx_description
1 polymer ?
#
loop_
_entity_poly.entity_id
_entity_poly.type
_entity_poly.pdbx_seq_one_letter_code
_entity_poly.pdbx_strand_id
1 'polypeptide(L)'
;MALVGMGRFGKSQLAIHLTHHVHEESPLTSIFWVHGASKATFEASYRRIAEALLLPRRTDAEIDLMALVRDWLQKVNGSHFLMAIDNPDDTKAYFGGVEDSEGLALYLPNCNYSKVLVTTQIRDIAKKLSGNGKWI
;
A
#
# COMPACT_ATOMS: atom_id res chain seq x y z
N MET A 1 7.05 -6.91 -3.47
CA MET A 1 8.40 -6.44 -3.85
C MET A 1 8.81 -5.33 -2.91
N ALA A 2 10.05 -5.29 -2.42
CA ALA A 2 10.51 -4.23 -1.52
C ALA A 2 11.83 -3.64 -2.00
N LEU A 3 11.88 -2.31 -2.10
CA LEU A 3 13.09 -1.54 -2.37
C LEU A 3 13.64 -1.03 -1.03
N VAL A 4 14.83 -1.54 -0.68
CA VAL A 4 15.49 -1.21 0.60
C VAL A 4 16.82 -0.55 0.33
N GLY A 5 17.04 0.63 0.92
CA GLY A 5 18.32 1.32 0.83
C GLY A 5 18.49 2.33 1.95
N MET A 6 19.66 2.37 2.56
CA MET A 6 20.00 3.34 3.61
C MET A 6 20.24 4.73 2.97
N GLY A 7 19.62 5.78 3.53
CA GLY A 7 19.85 7.18 3.16
C GLY A 7 18.81 7.80 2.21
N ARG A 8 18.78 9.14 2.15
CA ARG A 8 17.81 9.98 1.37
C ARG A 8 18.00 9.95 -0.15
N PHE A 9 18.68 8.93 -0.70
CA PHE A 9 18.97 8.86 -2.13
C PHE A 9 17.91 8.03 -2.87
N GLY A 10 17.19 8.70 -3.79
CA GLY A 10 16.66 8.15 -5.04
C GLY A 10 15.56 7.07 -5.00
N LYS A 11 15.22 6.45 -3.87
CA LYS A 11 14.24 5.35 -3.82
C LYS A 11 12.84 5.76 -4.27
N SER A 12 12.38 6.94 -3.85
CA SER A 12 11.09 7.47 -4.31
C SER A 12 11.14 7.78 -5.82
N GLN A 13 12.27 8.27 -6.35
CA GLN A 13 12.47 8.45 -7.80
C GLN A 13 12.52 7.12 -8.57
N LEU A 14 13.10 6.07 -7.98
CA LEU A 14 13.13 4.74 -8.57
C LEU A 14 11.74 4.10 -8.54
N ALA A 15 10.97 4.28 -7.47
CA ALA A 15 9.57 3.89 -7.43
C ALA A 15 8.74 4.65 -8.47
N ILE A 16 8.98 5.94 -8.67
CA ILE A 16 8.38 6.71 -9.77
C ILE A 16 8.73 6.08 -11.12
N HIS A 17 10.00 5.76 -11.39
CA HIS A 17 10.40 5.11 -12.65
C HIS A 17 9.75 3.74 -12.82
N LEU A 18 9.70 2.93 -11.77
CA LEU A 18 9.02 1.62 -11.78
C LEU A 18 7.52 1.76 -12.05
N THR A 19 6.87 2.76 -11.45
CA THR A 19 5.46 3.02 -11.73
C THR A 19 5.23 3.48 -13.16
N HIS A 20 6.10 4.33 -13.70
CA HIS A 20 6.03 4.73 -15.11
C HIS A 20 6.24 3.54 -16.06
N HIS A 21 7.24 2.71 -15.80
CA HIS A 21 7.51 1.53 -16.61
C HIS A 21 6.35 0.52 -16.59
N VAL A 22 5.77 0.26 -15.42
CA VAL A 22 4.57 -0.60 -15.31
C VAL A 22 3.38 -0.01 -16.08
N HIS A 23 3.22 1.31 -16.08
CA HIS A 23 2.19 1.96 -16.88
C HIS A 23 2.47 1.86 -18.39
N GLU A 24 3.73 1.96 -18.83
CA GLU A 24 4.11 1.78 -20.24
C GLU A 24 3.87 0.35 -20.74
N GLU A 25 4.25 -0.66 -19.93
CA GLU A 25 4.08 -2.08 -20.29
C GLU A 25 2.63 -2.56 -20.15
N SER A 26 1.86 -1.96 -19.23
CA SER A 26 0.47 -2.30 -18.99
C SER A 26 -0.35 -1.05 -18.66
N PRO A 27 -0.79 -0.30 -19.68
CA PRO A 27 -1.52 0.97 -19.48
C PRO A 27 -2.84 0.83 -18.74
N LEU A 28 -3.41 -0.38 -18.72
CA LEU A 28 -4.62 -0.73 -17.99
C LEU A 28 -4.37 -1.00 -16.49
N THR A 29 -3.10 -1.08 -16.06
CA THR A 29 -2.75 -1.29 -14.66
C THR A 29 -2.88 0.02 -13.89
N SER A 30 -3.73 0.02 -12.86
CA SER A 30 -3.88 1.17 -11.97
C SER A 30 -2.75 1.24 -10.96
N ILE A 31 -2.30 2.45 -10.63
CA ILE A 31 -1.21 2.66 -9.66
C ILE A 31 -1.72 3.50 -8.50
N PHE A 32 -1.64 2.94 -7.29
CA PHE A 32 -2.06 3.61 -6.06
C PHE A 32 -0.85 3.91 -5.19
N TRP A 33 -0.59 5.19 -4.95
CA TRP A 33 0.50 5.64 -4.09
C TRP A 33 0.00 5.89 -2.66
N VAL A 34 0.60 5.21 -1.69
CA VAL A 34 0.23 5.25 -0.27
C VAL A 34 1.41 5.79 0.53
N HIS A 35 1.18 6.87 1.28
CA HIS A 35 2.21 7.44 2.15
C HIS A 35 2.15 6.78 3.53
N GLY A 36 3.10 5.89 3.76
CA GLY A 36 3.12 4.95 4.87
C GLY A 36 3.74 5.44 6.17
N ALA A 37 4.18 6.69 6.26
CA ALA A 37 4.96 7.20 7.40
C ALA A 37 4.27 7.08 8.78
N SER A 38 2.94 7.11 8.82
CA SER A 38 2.13 6.98 10.04
C SER A 38 0.72 6.47 9.71
N LYS A 39 -0.06 6.09 10.73
CA LYS A 39 -1.49 5.78 10.55
C LYS A 39 -2.27 6.92 9.89
N ALA A 40 -2.03 8.16 10.29
CA ALA A 40 -2.71 9.33 9.76
C ALA A 40 -2.41 9.57 8.27
N THR A 41 -1.14 9.43 7.85
CA THR A 41 -0.77 9.59 6.43
C THR A 41 -1.30 8.45 5.57
N PHE A 42 -1.31 7.23 6.12
CA PHE A 42 -1.85 6.05 5.45
C PHE A 42 -3.36 6.21 5.23
N GLU A 43 -4.11 6.57 6.26
CA GLU A 43 -5.55 6.82 6.18
C GLU A 43 -5.88 7.94 5.19
N ALA A 44 -5.10 9.03 5.19
CA ALA A 44 -5.27 10.11 4.23
C ALA A 44 -5.00 9.69 2.77
N SER A 45 -4.07 8.74 2.55
CA SER A 45 -3.88 8.13 1.22
C SER A 45 -5.06 7.24 0.84
N TYR A 46 -5.57 6.42 1.75
CA TYR A 46 -6.73 5.56 1.50
C TYR A 46 -8.00 6.37 1.22
N ARG A 47 -8.19 7.52 1.88
CA ARG A 47 -9.27 8.45 1.58
C ARG A 47 -9.22 8.97 0.14
N ARG A 48 -8.04 9.39 -0.32
CA ARG A 48 -7.83 9.83 -1.72
C ARG A 48 -8.12 8.71 -2.72
N ILE A 49 -7.73 7.47 -2.41
CA ILE A 49 -8.04 6.31 -3.25
C ILE A 49 -9.55 6.08 -3.30
N ALA A 50 -10.25 6.13 -2.16
CA ALA A 50 -11.70 5.96 -2.10
C ALA A 50 -12.44 7.03 -2.90
N GLU A 51 -11.95 8.27 -2.87
CA GLU A 51 -12.47 9.39 -3.66
C GLU A 51 -12.23 9.18 -5.15
N ALA A 52 -11.02 8.83 -5.57
CA ALA A 52 -10.66 8.61 -6.96
C ALA A 52 -11.44 7.44 -7.59
N LEU A 53 -11.72 6.39 -6.80
CA LEU A 53 -12.52 5.24 -7.22
C LEU A 53 -14.03 5.47 -7.07
N LEU A 54 -14.44 6.65 -6.58
CA LEU A 54 -15.83 7.00 -6.32
C LEU A 54 -16.57 5.96 -5.46
N LEU A 55 -15.89 5.40 -4.45
CA LEU A 55 -16.44 4.31 -3.66
C LEU A 55 -17.75 4.73 -2.98
N PRO A 56 -18.78 3.86 -3.01
CA PRO A 56 -19.99 4.10 -2.26
C PRO A 56 -19.67 4.10 -0.76
N ARG A 57 -20.39 4.92 0.01
CA ARG A 57 -20.22 5.02 1.47
C ARG A 57 -18.85 5.52 1.96
N ARG A 58 -17.99 6.06 1.09
CA ARG A 58 -16.68 6.61 1.48
C ARG A 58 -16.73 7.80 2.47
N THR A 59 -17.89 8.42 2.63
CA THR A 59 -18.14 9.53 3.57
C THR A 59 -18.98 9.09 4.78
N ASP A 60 -19.30 7.81 4.89
CA ASP A 60 -20.08 7.24 5.98
C ASP A 60 -19.21 7.15 7.24
N ALA A 61 -19.63 7.80 8.32
CA ALA A 61 -18.86 7.87 9.56
C ALA A 61 -18.81 6.53 10.31
N GLU A 62 -19.73 5.61 10.01
CA GLU A 62 -19.81 4.29 10.65
C GLU A 62 -18.94 3.24 9.95
N ILE A 63 -18.35 3.56 8.80
CA ILE A 63 -17.55 2.62 8.01
C ILE A 63 -16.05 2.83 8.24
N ASP A 64 -15.33 1.73 8.47
CA ASP A 64 -13.88 1.71 8.35
C ASP A 64 -13.49 1.90 6.88
N LEU A 65 -13.09 3.13 6.55
CA LEU A 65 -12.66 3.53 5.21
C LEU A 65 -11.48 2.68 4.69
N MET A 66 -10.57 2.26 5.57
CA MET A 66 -9.40 1.48 5.16
C MET A 66 -9.80 0.06 4.76
N ALA A 67 -10.70 -0.56 5.54
CA ALA A 67 -11.29 -1.84 5.21
C ALA A 67 -12.12 -1.77 3.91
N LEU A 68 -12.90 -0.70 3.71
CA LEU A 68 -13.68 -0.48 2.49
C LEU A 68 -12.80 -0.47 1.23
N VAL A 69 -11.69 0.28 1.25
CA VAL A 69 -10.76 0.36 0.11
C VAL A 69 -10.08 -0.99 -0.13
N ARG A 70 -9.58 -1.65 0.93
CA ARG A 70 -8.99 -2.99 0.82
C ARG A 70 -9.95 -3.97 0.16
N ASP A 71 -11.18 -4.04 0.67
CA ASP A 71 -12.18 -4.99 0.22
C ASP A 71 -12.61 -4.70 -1.23
N TRP A 72 -12.69 -3.43 -1.61
CA TRP A 72 -12.96 -3.05 -2.98
C TRP A 72 -11.83 -3.50 -3.91
N LEU A 73 -10.57 -3.17 -3.59
CA LEU A 73 -9.40 -3.54 -4.39
C LEU A 73 -9.28 -5.07 -4.56
N GLN A 74 -9.67 -5.85 -3.55
CA GLN A 74 -9.67 -7.31 -3.64
C GLN A 74 -10.82 -7.88 -4.47
N LYS A 75 -11.95 -7.16 -4.59
CA LYS A 75 -13.13 -7.58 -5.36
C LYS A 75 -13.06 -7.22 -6.84
N VAL A 76 -12.18 -6.31 -7.25
CA VAL A 76 -12.05 -5.93 -8.67
C VAL A 76 -11.49 -7.12 -9.44
N ASN A 77 -12.40 -7.92 -9.97
CA ASN A 77 -12.11 -9.15 -10.68
C ASN A 77 -11.63 -8.79 -12.10
N GLY A 78 -10.32 -8.60 -12.26
CA GLY A 78 -9.68 -8.44 -13.56
C GLY A 78 -8.89 -7.14 -13.80
N SER A 79 -8.92 -6.17 -12.88
CA SER A 79 -8.04 -4.99 -12.99
C SER A 79 -6.76 -5.23 -12.20
N HIS A 80 -5.65 -5.35 -12.91
CA HIS A 80 -4.34 -5.35 -12.28
C HIS A 80 -4.08 -3.99 -11.65
N PHE A 81 -3.52 -3.99 -10.44
CA PHE A 81 -3.05 -2.76 -9.83
C PHE A 81 -1.73 -2.95 -9.08
N LEU A 82 -0.97 -1.87 -9.03
CA LEU A 82 0.25 -1.76 -8.25
C LEU A 82 0.00 -0.78 -7.09
N MET A 83 0.16 -1.25 -5.86
CA MET A 83 0.18 -0.37 -4.69
C MET A 83 1.61 -0.06 -4.29
N ALA A 84 2.02 1.20 -4.36
CA ALA A 84 3.31 1.68 -3.92
C ALA A 84 3.19 2.30 -2.52
N ILE A 85 3.78 1.67 -1.50
CA ILE A 85 3.80 2.15 -0.12
C ILE A 85 5.14 2.82 0.15
N ASP A 86 5.09 4.13 0.36
CA ASP A 86 6.29 4.95 0.57
C ASP A 86 6.52 5.27 2.03
N ASN A 87 7.74 5.01 2.49
CA ASN A 87 8.24 5.32 3.83
C ASN A 87 7.44 4.71 5.00
N PRO A 88 7.16 3.39 5.04
CA PRO A 88 6.51 2.76 6.19
C PRO A 88 7.50 2.62 7.34
N ASP A 89 7.94 3.71 7.96
CA ASP A 89 9.01 3.65 8.96
C ASP A 89 8.50 3.38 10.39
N ASP A 90 7.19 3.52 10.63
CA ASP A 90 6.56 3.20 11.91
C ASP A 90 6.22 1.71 12.01
N THR A 91 7.18 0.92 12.49
CA THR A 91 7.00 -0.53 12.65
C THR A 91 5.82 -0.87 13.58
N LYS A 92 5.56 -0.06 14.62
CA LYS A 92 4.47 -0.33 15.58
C LYS A 92 3.12 -0.11 14.93
N ALA A 93 2.97 0.92 14.11
CA ALA A 93 1.74 1.15 13.36
C ALA A 93 1.41 0.02 12.39
N TYR A 94 2.41 -0.61 11.75
CA TYR A 94 2.16 -1.67 10.75
C TYR A 94 1.87 -3.03 11.35
N PHE A 95 2.52 -3.38 12.47
CA PHE A 95 2.46 -4.74 13.04
C PHE A 95 1.71 -4.82 14.36
N GLY A 96 1.14 -3.70 14.83
CA GLY A 96 0.45 -3.61 16.12
C GLY A 96 1.41 -3.47 17.30
N GLY A 97 0.89 -2.91 18.39
CA GLY A 97 1.53 -2.93 19.72
C GLY A 97 1.03 -4.10 20.57
N VAL A 98 1.53 -4.19 21.81
CA VAL A 98 1.08 -5.19 22.82
C VAL A 98 -0.40 -4.96 23.22
N GLU A 99 -0.95 -3.80 22.91
CA GLU A 99 -2.33 -3.41 23.17
C GLU A 99 -3.12 -3.40 21.85
N ASP A 100 -3.76 -4.54 21.53
CA ASP A 100 -4.91 -4.80 20.60
C ASP A 100 -5.24 -3.79 19.48
N SER A 101 -4.24 -3.15 18.90
CA SER A 101 -4.38 -2.22 17.79
C SER A 101 -4.08 -2.98 16.52
N GLU A 102 -5.11 -3.22 15.72
CA GLU A 102 -4.98 -3.78 14.38
C GLU A 102 -3.95 -2.97 13.58
N GLY A 103 -2.88 -3.67 13.15
CA GLY A 103 -1.77 -3.06 12.43
C GLY A 103 -2.16 -2.71 10.99
N LEU A 104 -1.55 -1.67 10.44
CA LEU A 104 -1.83 -1.19 9.06
C LEU A 104 -1.65 -2.26 7.99
N ALA A 105 -0.84 -3.29 8.26
CA ALA A 105 -0.65 -4.42 7.35
C ALA A 105 -1.97 -5.16 7.05
N LEU A 106 -2.96 -5.13 7.94
CA LEU A 106 -4.28 -5.75 7.76
C LEU A 106 -5.14 -5.06 6.71
N TYR A 107 -4.83 -3.80 6.37
CA TYR A 107 -5.53 -3.06 5.33
C TYR A 107 -4.88 -3.19 3.96
N LEU A 108 -3.72 -3.85 3.87
CA LEU A 108 -3.10 -4.11 2.57
C LEU A 108 -3.90 -5.17 1.81
N PRO A 109 -4.18 -4.95 0.52
CA PRO A 109 -4.88 -5.93 -0.29
C PRO A 109 -4.02 -7.18 -0.46
N ASN A 110 -4.64 -8.35 -0.27
CA ASN A 110 -4.03 -9.65 -0.48
C ASN A 110 -4.80 -10.40 -1.58
N CYS A 111 -4.57 -10.01 -2.85
CA CYS A 111 -5.21 -10.67 -3.99
C CYS A 111 -4.22 -10.96 -5.13
N ASN A 112 -4.49 -12.02 -5.90
CA ASN A 112 -3.59 -12.55 -6.94
C ASN A 112 -3.33 -11.59 -8.11
N TYR A 113 -4.17 -10.56 -8.29
CA TYR A 113 -4.04 -9.55 -9.34
C TYR A 113 -3.35 -8.26 -8.86
N SER A 114 -2.90 -8.24 -7.60
CA SER A 114 -2.23 -7.10 -7.00
C SER A 114 -0.72 -7.34 -6.85
N LYS A 115 0.07 -6.29 -7.09
CA LYS A 115 1.46 -6.23 -6.64
C LYS A 115 1.58 -5.10 -5.62
N VAL A 116 2.25 -5.36 -4.50
CA VAL A 116 2.63 -4.33 -3.53
C VAL A 116 4.12 -4.07 -3.65
N LEU A 117 4.47 -2.81 -3.92
CA LEU A 117 5.82 -2.27 -3.91
C LEU A 117 6.01 -1.44 -2.65
N VAL A 118 7.01 -1.78 -1.84
CA VAL A 118 7.33 -1.02 -0.63
C VAL A 118 8.65 -0.31 -0.80
N THR A 119 8.70 1.01 -0.61
CA THR A 119 9.94 1.78 -0.47
C THR A 119 10.17 2.12 0.99
N THR A 120 11.14 1.45 1.63
CA THR A 120 11.47 1.70 3.04
C THR A 120 12.98 1.82 3.24
N GLN A 121 13.37 2.61 4.24
CA GLN A 121 14.75 2.68 4.70
C GLN A 121 15.06 1.59 5.73
N ILE A 122 14.04 0.92 6.28
CA ILE A 122 14.15 -0.05 7.37
C ILE A 122 14.06 -1.48 6.82
N ARG A 123 15.19 -2.19 6.91
CA ARG A 123 15.31 -3.58 6.42
C ARG A 123 14.32 -4.55 7.07
N ASP A 124 14.02 -4.39 8.36
CA ASP A 124 13.12 -5.30 9.07
C ASP A 124 11.67 -5.14 8.63
N ILE A 125 11.25 -3.91 8.33
CA ILE A 125 9.92 -3.62 7.79
C ILE A 125 9.80 -4.19 6.39
N ALA A 126 10.83 -4.01 5.56
CA ALA A 126 10.87 -4.61 4.24
C ALA A 126 10.72 -6.12 4.30
N LYS A 127 11.49 -6.82 5.17
CA LYS A 127 11.41 -8.28 5.32
C LYS A 127 10.03 -8.74 5.78
N LYS A 128 9.42 -8.06 6.76
CA LYS A 128 8.11 -8.42 7.28
C LYS A 128 6.99 -8.18 6.26
N LEU A 129 7.04 -7.06 5.53
CA LEU A 129 6.06 -6.75 4.47
C LEU A 129 6.30 -7.54 3.18
N SER A 130 7.53 -7.99 2.91
CA SER A 130 7.85 -8.85 1.77
C SER A 130 7.70 -10.34 2.05
N GLY A 131 7.65 -10.75 3.33
CA GLY A 131 7.78 -12.14 3.77
C GLY A 131 6.48 -12.92 3.97
N ASN A 132 5.30 -12.29 3.89
CA ASN A 132 4.01 -12.96 4.10
C ASN A 132 3.26 -13.35 2.82
N GLY A 133 3.89 -13.24 1.65
CA GLY A 133 3.36 -13.79 0.40
C GLY A 133 4.44 -14.58 -0.31
N LYS A 134 4.30 -15.91 -0.36
CA LYS A 134 5.05 -16.78 -1.28
C LYS A 134 4.96 -16.18 -2.69
N TRP A 135 6.05 -15.67 -3.24
CA TRP A 135 6.20 -15.57 -4.69
C TRP A 135 7.67 -15.81 -5.07
N ILE A 136 7.83 -16.91 -5.80
CA ILE A 136 8.79 -17.20 -6.89
C ILE A 136 9.42 -15.97 -7.53
#